data_AF-A0A419YTB2-F1
#
_entry.id   AF-A0A419YTB2-F1
#
_cell.length_a   1.000
_cell.length_b   1.000
_cell.length_c   1.000
_cell.angle_alpha   90.00
_cell.angle_beta   90.00
_cell.angle_gamma   90.00
#
_symmetry.space_group_name_H-M   'P 1'
#
loop_
_entity.id
_entity.type
_entity.pdbx_description
1 polymer ?
#
loop_
_entity_poly.entity_id
_entity_poly.type
_entity_poly.pdbx_seq_one_letter_code
_entity_poly.pdbx_strand_id
1 'polypeptide(L)'
;MTGTDGAGGLRKVMTGSQLALRFLLELAALVALAVGGYGVWRSGPTVLRGLIAAALVAVAIVLWGRYAAPRRPVRDSAVAWYGVQVLIWGGAVALLAAAGHGAWATGLGVLMVLNTVVLRSLGEWSPAIER
;
A
#
# COMPACT_ATOMS: atom_id res chain seq x y z
N MET A 1 -7.38 -28.19 -29.47
CA MET A 1 -7.17 -27.85 -28.04
C MET A 1 -5.94 -26.97 -27.99
N THR A 2 -6.16 -25.69 -27.77
CA THR A 2 -5.41 -24.56 -28.31
C THR A 2 -4.41 -24.02 -27.29
N GLY A 3 -3.14 -23.85 -27.67
CA GLY A 3 -2.07 -23.32 -26.81
C GLY A 3 -2.31 -21.90 -26.23
N THR A 4 -3.40 -21.24 -26.63
CA THR A 4 -3.88 -19.96 -26.09
C THR A 4 -4.47 -20.08 -24.69
N ASP A 5 -5.03 -21.24 -24.32
CA ASP A 5 -5.77 -21.43 -23.07
C ASP A 5 -4.80 -21.50 -21.86
N GLY A 6 -3.64 -22.15 -22.06
CA GLY A 6 -2.60 -22.24 -21.05
C GLY A 6 -1.89 -20.92 -20.76
N ALA A 7 -1.57 -20.14 -21.82
CA ALA A 7 -0.94 -18.83 -21.67
C ALA A 7 -1.87 -17.79 -21.01
N GLY A 8 -3.17 -17.85 -21.33
CA GLY A 8 -4.19 -17.03 -20.67
C GLY A 8 -4.36 -17.38 -19.18
N GLY A 9 -4.40 -18.67 -18.85
CA GLY A 9 -4.48 -19.16 -17.47
C GLY A 9 -3.28 -18.73 -16.63
N LEU A 10 -2.06 -18.89 -17.14
CA LEU A 10 -0.83 -18.52 -16.43
C LEU A 10 -0.78 -17.03 -16.10
N ARG A 11 -1.15 -16.16 -17.05
CA ARG A 11 -1.21 -14.70 -16.83
C ARG A 11 -2.21 -14.33 -15.73
N LYS A 12 -3.36 -15.00 -15.71
CA LYS A 12 -4.42 -14.75 -14.71
C LYS A 12 -3.97 -15.14 -13.30
N VAL A 13 -3.27 -16.28 -13.17
CA VAL A 13 -2.68 -16.72 -11.90
C VAL A 13 -1.59 -15.75 -11.44
N MET A 14 -0.64 -15.38 -12.31
CA MET A 14 0.43 -14.42 -11.98
C MET A 14 -0.14 -13.08 -11.51
N THR A 15 -1.16 -12.58 -12.21
CA THR A 15 -1.85 -11.34 -11.85
C THR A 15 -2.53 -11.46 -10.48
N GLY A 16 -3.28 -12.53 -10.24
CA GLY A 16 -3.92 -12.78 -8.94
C GLY A 16 -2.92 -12.82 -7.79
N SER A 17 -1.77 -13.48 -7.98
CA SER A 17 -0.69 -13.53 -6.99
C SER A 17 -0.08 -12.15 -6.74
N GLN A 18 0.12 -11.33 -7.78
CA GLN A 18 0.65 -9.97 -7.63
C GLN A 18 -0.34 -9.03 -6.92
N LEU A 19 -1.65 -9.18 -7.16
CA LEU A 19 -2.68 -8.45 -6.41
C LEU A 19 -2.73 -8.88 -4.94
N ALA A 20 -2.62 -10.18 -4.65
CA ALA A 20 -2.56 -10.67 -3.29
C ALA A 20 -1.32 -10.14 -2.55
N LEU A 21 -0.15 -10.17 -3.21
CA LEU A 21 1.08 -9.60 -2.68
C LEU A 21 0.94 -8.09 -2.42
N ARG A 22 0.34 -7.36 -3.36
CA ARG A 22 0.03 -5.94 -3.20
C ARG A 22 -0.81 -5.68 -1.94
N PHE A 23 -1.87 -6.45 -1.74
CA PHE A 23 -2.71 -6.32 -0.55
C PHE A 23 -1.94 -6.61 0.74
N LEU A 24 -1.09 -7.64 0.76
CA LEU A 24 -0.23 -7.94 1.90
C LEU A 24 0.75 -6.79 2.19
N LEU A 25 1.32 -6.16 1.15
CA LEU A 25 2.18 -4.99 1.30
C LEU A 25 1.43 -3.78 1.84
N GLU A 26 0.16 -3.60 1.47
CA GLU A 26 -0.70 -2.55 2.03
C GLU A 26 -1.02 -2.79 3.50
N LEU A 27 -1.29 -4.04 3.90
CA LEU A 27 -1.42 -4.40 5.32
C LEU A 27 -0.11 -4.19 6.09
N ALA A 28 1.03 -4.57 5.49
CA ALA A 28 2.34 -4.33 6.09
C ALA A 28 2.62 -2.83 6.26
N ALA A 29 2.16 -1.98 5.33
CA ALA A 29 2.26 -0.53 5.45
C ALA A 29 1.46 0.02 6.64
N LEU A 30 0.28 -0.52 6.93
CA LEU A 30 -0.50 -0.13 8.12
C LEU A 30 0.23 -0.51 9.41
N VAL A 31 0.81 -1.71 9.47
CA VAL A 31 1.63 -2.14 10.61
C VAL A 31 2.86 -1.24 10.75
N ALA A 32 3.52 -0.92 9.65
CA ALA A 32 4.65 -0.01 9.60
C ALA A 32 4.29 1.40 10.10
N LEU A 33 3.12 1.93 9.75
CA LEU A 33 2.60 3.21 10.28
C LEU A 33 2.38 3.14 11.79
N ALA A 34 1.82 2.05 12.30
CA ALA A 34 1.62 1.88 13.74
C ALA A 34 2.95 1.81 14.50
N VAL A 35 3.88 0.95 14.04
CA VAL A 35 5.19 0.74 14.67
C VAL A 35 6.05 1.99 14.53
N GLY A 36 6.12 2.58 13.35
CA GLY A 36 6.86 3.81 13.07
C GLY A 36 6.28 5.01 13.82
N GLY A 37 4.96 5.19 13.81
CA GLY A 37 4.27 6.25 14.54
C GLY A 37 4.45 6.15 16.05
N TYR A 38 4.39 4.93 16.61
CA TYR A 38 4.71 4.72 18.03
C TYR A 38 6.20 4.94 18.32
N GLY A 39 7.08 4.60 17.38
CA GLY A 39 8.53 4.64 17.55
C GLY A 39 9.18 6.01 17.31
N VAL A 40 8.51 6.93 16.62
CA VAL A 40 9.10 8.22 16.19
C VAL A 40 9.42 9.14 17.37
N TRP A 41 8.61 9.11 18.43
CA TRP A 41 8.80 9.93 19.62
C TRP A 41 9.06 9.08 20.86
N ARG A 42 10.29 8.57 21.01
CA ARG A 42 10.66 7.66 22.10
C ARG A 42 10.56 8.28 23.50
N SER A 43 10.79 9.58 23.63
CA SER A 43 10.77 10.31 24.91
C SER A 43 9.38 10.80 25.34
N GLY A 44 8.35 10.64 24.50
CA GLY A 44 6.99 11.09 24.80
C GLY A 44 6.20 10.13 25.70
N PRO A 45 5.08 10.59 26.30
CA PRO A 45 4.20 9.74 27.10
C PRO A 45 3.66 8.55 26.30
N THR A 46 3.67 7.35 26.90
CA THR A 46 3.23 6.09 26.27
C THR A 46 1.83 6.19 25.67
N VAL A 47 0.90 6.81 26.40
CA VAL A 47 -0.49 7.00 25.95
C VAL A 47 -0.55 7.83 24.66
N LEU A 48 0.18 8.93 24.61
CA LEU A 48 0.17 9.84 23.46
C LEU A 48 0.78 9.18 22.22
N ARG A 49 1.84 8.39 22.40
CA ARG A 49 2.45 7.58 21.32
C ARG A 49 1.47 6.55 20.77
N GLY A 50 0.72 5.88 21.65
CA GLY A 50 -0.34 4.95 21.26
C GLY A 50 -1.46 5.64 20.47
N LEU A 51 -1.90 6.82 20.93
CA LEU A 51 -2.91 7.62 20.24
C LEU A 51 -2.45 8.07 18.85
N ILE A 52 -1.19 8.51 18.69
CA ILE A 52 -0.63 8.88 17.39
C ILE A 52 -0.62 7.68 16.44
N ALA A 53 -0.11 6.52 16.90
CA ALA A 53 -0.09 5.31 16.10
C ALA A 53 -1.51 4.89 15.66
N ALA A 54 -2.47 4.90 16.58
CA ALA A 54 -3.87 4.58 16.29
C ALA A 54 -4.50 5.58 15.32
N ALA A 55 -4.26 6.89 15.50
CA ALA A 55 -4.76 7.94 14.63
C ALA A 55 -4.21 7.80 13.20
N LEU A 56 -2.91 7.52 13.04
CA LEU A 56 -2.29 7.30 11.73
C LEU A 56 -2.91 6.11 11.00
N VAL A 57 -3.11 4.98 11.70
CA VAL A 57 -3.76 3.79 11.12
C VAL A 57 -5.22 4.10 10.76
N ALA A 58 -5.97 4.76 11.63
CA ALA A 58 -7.36 5.12 11.38
C ALA A 58 -7.50 6.03 10.14
N VAL A 59 -6.67 7.08 10.05
CA VAL A 59 -6.64 7.98 8.88
C VAL A 59 -6.28 7.20 7.61
N ALA A 60 -5.28 6.32 7.66
CA ALA A 60 -4.90 5.49 6.53
C ALA A 60 -6.06 4.59 6.07
N ILE A 61 -6.75 3.91 6.99
CA ILE A 61 -7.92 3.07 6.68
C ILE A 61 -9.06 3.90 6.07
N VAL A 62 -9.34 5.09 6.60
CA VAL A 62 -10.40 5.96 6.08
C VAL A 62 -10.07 6.45 4.67
N LEU A 63 -8.83 6.91 4.43
CA LEU A 63 -8.38 7.34 3.11
C LEU A 63 -8.40 6.18 2.11
N TRP A 64 -7.92 5.01 2.53
CA TRP A 64 -7.91 3.81 1.71
C TRP A 64 -9.34 3.35 1.38
N GLY A 65 -10.25 3.33 2.36
CA GLY A 65 -11.67 3.01 2.16
C GLY A 65 -12.40 3.99 1.25
N ARG A 66 -12.05 5.29 1.31
CA ARG A 66 -12.70 6.33 0.50
C ARG A 66 -12.23 6.34 -0.95
N TYR A 67 -10.93 6.14 -1.18
CA TYR A 67 -10.32 6.35 -2.49
C TYR A 67 -9.83 5.07 -3.17
N ALA A 68 -9.43 4.05 -2.41
CA ALA A 68 -8.86 2.81 -2.96
C ALA A 68 -9.82 1.61 -2.93
N ALA A 69 -10.92 1.67 -2.18
CA ALA A 69 -11.86 0.55 -2.09
C ALA A 69 -12.52 0.20 -3.45
N PRO A 70 -12.83 -1.09 -3.71
CA PRO A 70 -13.48 -1.53 -4.95
C PRO A 70 -14.83 -0.85 -5.22
N ARG A 71 -15.55 -0.50 -4.14
CA ARG A 71 -16.80 0.28 -4.16
C ARG A 71 -16.56 1.72 -3.70
N ARG A 72 -15.54 2.39 -4.25
CA ARG A 72 -15.25 3.79 -3.89
C ARG A 72 -16.38 4.72 -4.36
N PRO A 73 -16.82 5.67 -3.51
CA PRO A 73 -17.75 6.72 -3.91
C PRO A 73 -17.15 7.68 -4.95
N VAL A 74 -15.82 7.86 -4.93
CA VAL A 74 -15.11 8.81 -5.80
C VAL A 74 -14.43 8.02 -6.92
N ARG A 75 -15.12 7.82 -8.05
CA ARG A 75 -14.56 7.11 -9.22
C ARG A 75 -13.64 7.98 -10.07
N ASP A 76 -13.76 9.30 -9.94
CA ASP A 76 -13.39 10.22 -11.02
C ASP A 76 -11.95 10.75 -10.97
N SER A 77 -11.20 10.52 -9.89
CA SER A 77 -9.83 11.06 -9.77
C SER A 77 -8.79 9.97 -9.57
N ALA A 78 -8.13 9.59 -10.66
CA ALA A 78 -6.92 8.77 -10.61
C ALA A 78 -5.83 9.44 -9.76
N VAL A 79 -5.73 10.77 -9.82
CA VAL A 79 -4.76 11.55 -9.03
C VAL A 79 -4.99 11.35 -7.53
N ALA A 80 -6.24 11.39 -7.06
CA ALA A 80 -6.55 11.15 -5.65
C ALA A 80 -6.19 9.71 -5.22
N TRP A 81 -6.47 8.72 -6.07
CA TRP A 81 -6.11 7.32 -5.82
C TRP A 81 -4.59 7.13 -5.68
N TYR A 82 -3.81 7.68 -6.61
CA TYR A 82 -2.34 7.64 -6.55
C TYR A 82 -1.80 8.41 -5.35
N GLY A 83 -2.36 9.59 -5.07
CA GLY A 83 -1.95 10.42 -3.94
C GLY A 83 -2.09 9.68 -2.61
N VAL A 84 -3.20 8.98 -2.39
CA VAL A 84 -3.42 8.19 -1.18
C VAL A 84 -2.43 7.04 -1.05
N GLN A 85 -2.11 6.34 -2.15
CA GLN A 85 -1.08 5.29 -2.11
C GLN A 85 0.29 5.85 -1.75
N VAL A 86 0.74 6.89 -2.45
CA VAL A 86 2.03 7.51 -2.19
C VAL A 86 2.09 8.02 -0.75
N LEU A 87 0.99 8.57 -0.23
CA LEU A 87 0.91 9.05 1.14
C LEU A 87 1.03 7.92 2.17
N ILE A 88 0.26 6.84 2.01
CA ILE A 88 0.27 5.71 2.96
C ILE A 88 1.61 4.98 2.88
N TRP A 89 2.09 4.70 1.68
CA TRP A 89 3.32 3.96 1.43
C TRP A 89 4.56 4.76 1.80
N GLY A 90 4.65 6.00 1.31
CA GLY A 90 5.73 6.91 1.64
C GLY A 90 5.75 7.23 3.12
N GLY A 91 4.58 7.47 3.73
CA GLY A 91 4.44 7.68 5.16
C GLY A 91 4.92 6.48 5.99
N ALA A 92 4.54 5.26 5.61
CA ALA A 92 4.98 4.04 6.28
C ALA A 92 6.51 3.87 6.25
N VAL A 93 7.12 4.03 5.08
CA VAL A 93 8.58 3.93 4.90
C VAL A 93 9.30 5.04 5.67
N ALA A 94 8.82 6.28 5.56
CA ALA A 94 9.42 7.43 6.23
C ALA A 94 9.36 7.30 7.76
N LEU A 95 8.21 6.87 8.31
CA LEU A 95 8.05 6.66 9.75
C LEU A 95 8.88 5.50 10.27
N LEU A 96 8.98 4.38 9.54
CA LEU A 96 9.88 3.29 9.91
C LEU A 96 11.34 3.74 9.94
N ALA A 97 11.77 4.49 8.93
CA ALA A 97 13.13 5.04 8.87
C ALA A 97 13.39 6.00 10.04
N ALA A 98 12.47 6.93 10.30
CA ALA A 98 12.56 7.88 11.40
C ALA A 98 12.54 7.21 12.78
N ALA A 99 11.82 6.09 12.92
CA ALA A 99 11.81 5.28 14.15
C ALA A 99 13.07 4.41 14.34
N GLY A 100 14.02 4.45 13.41
CA GLY A 100 15.29 3.72 13.45
C GLY A 100 15.26 2.32 12.83
N HIS A 101 14.18 1.95 12.13
CA HIS A 101 14.03 0.64 11.49
C HIS A 101 14.40 0.69 10.00
N GLY A 102 15.60 1.21 9.69
CA GLY A 102 16.03 1.47 8.30
C GLY A 102 16.01 0.24 7.38
N ALA A 103 16.39 -0.94 7.88
CA ALA A 103 16.34 -2.18 7.11
C ALA A 103 14.90 -2.55 6.70
N TRP A 104 13.93 -2.40 7.61
CA TRP A 104 12.51 -2.66 7.36
C TRP A 104 11.92 -1.64 6.40
N ALA A 105 12.28 -0.36 6.57
CA ALA A 105 11.87 0.71 5.66
C ALA A 105 12.35 0.44 4.23
N THR A 106 13.62 0.03 4.08
CA THR A 106 14.23 -0.28 2.78
C THR A 106 13.57 -1.52 2.16
N GLY A 107 13.40 -2.60 2.94
CA GLY A 107 12.77 -3.83 2.46
C GLY A 107 11.32 -3.60 1.99
N LEU A 108 10.52 -2.89 2.79
CA LEU A 108 9.14 -2.55 2.44
C LEU A 108 9.09 -1.67 1.19
N GLY A 109 9.94 -0.63 1.12
CA GLY A 109 10.01 0.27 -0.03
C GLY A 109 10.41 -0.44 -1.31
N VAL A 110 11.44 -1.29 -1.27
CA VAL A 110 11.89 -2.07 -2.43
C VAL A 110 10.81 -3.03 -2.90
N LEU A 111 10.17 -3.78 -1.99
CA LEU A 111 9.10 -4.71 -2.35
C LEU A 111 7.89 -3.98 -2.97
N MET A 112 7.52 -2.83 -2.43
CA MET A 112 6.46 -1.98 -3.00
C MET A 112 6.79 -1.52 -4.41
N VAL A 113 8.02 -1.05 -4.66
CA VAL A 113 8.46 -0.61 -5.99
C VAL A 113 8.50 -1.76 -6.97
N LEU A 114 9.06 -2.92 -6.59
CA LEU A 114 9.14 -4.09 -7.46
C LEU A 114 7.76 -4.62 -7.83
N ASN A 115 6.88 -4.82 -6.84
CA ASN A 115 5.50 -5.23 -7.07
C ASN A 115 4.78 -4.24 -8.00
N THR A 116 5.09 -2.94 -7.85
CA THR A 116 4.52 -1.89 -8.68
C THR A 116 4.95 -1.95 -10.13
N VAL A 117 6.25 -2.10 -10.36
CA VAL A 117 6.82 -2.24 -11.70
C VAL A 117 6.25 -3.49 -12.39
N VAL A 118 6.13 -4.61 -11.67
CA VAL A 118 5.56 -5.85 -12.22
C VAL A 118 4.09 -5.67 -12.60
N LEU A 119 3.24 -5.16 -11.70
CA LEU A 119 1.83 -4.91 -12.02
C LEU A 119 1.65 -3.93 -13.19
N ARG A 120 2.53 -2.92 -13.30
CA ARG A 120 2.54 -2.00 -14.43
C ARG A 120 2.93 -2.66 -15.74
N SER A 121 3.90 -3.58 -15.72
CA SER A 121 4.27 -4.36 -16.91
C SER A 121 3.17 -5.31 -17.38
N LEU A 122 2.30 -5.75 -16.46
CA LEU A 122 1.16 -6.63 -16.77
C LEU A 122 -0.07 -5.88 -17.29
N GLY A 123 -0.06 -4.54 -17.32
CA GLY A 123 -1.21 -3.73 -17.77
C GLY A 123 -2.35 -3.60 -16.76
N GLU A 124 -2.21 -4.23 -15.59
CA GLU A 124 -3.19 -4.22 -14.48
C GLU A 124 -3.06 -2.96 -13.63
N TRP A 125 -2.00 -2.17 -13.87
CA TRP A 125 -1.81 -0.85 -13.25
C TRP A 125 -2.54 0.21 -14.07
N SER A 126 -3.87 0.21 -14.03
CA SER A 126 -4.64 1.41 -14.36
C SER A 126 -6.02 1.30 -13.72
N PRO A 127 -6.46 2.30 -12.91
CA PRO A 127 -7.89 2.43 -12.69
C PRO A 127 -8.53 2.65 -14.07
N ALA A 128 -9.59 1.90 -14.38
CA ALA A 128 -10.45 2.24 -15.49
C ALA A 128 -11.00 3.64 -15.21
N ILE A 129 -10.48 4.65 -15.89
CA ILE A 129 -11.09 5.98 -15.90
C ILE A 129 -12.25 5.85 -16.86
N GLU A 130 -13.43 5.50 -16.33
CA GLU A 130 -14.67 5.78 -17.03
C GLU A 130 -14.74 7.30 -17.16
N ARG A 131 -14.51 7.80 -18.38
CA ARG A 131 -14.75 9.21 -18.71
C ARG A 131 -16.25 9.43 -18.90
#